data_AF-A0A952RS18-F1
#
_entry.id   AF-A0A952RS18-F1
#
_cell.length_a   1.000
_cell.length_b   1.000
_cell.length_c   1.000
_cell.angle_alpha   90.00
_cell.angle_beta   90.00
_cell.angle_gamma   90.00
#
_symmetry.space_group_name_H-M   'P 1'
#
loop_
_entity.id
_entity.type
_entity.pdbx_description
1 polymer ?
#
loop_
_entity_poly.entity_id
_entity_poly.type
_entity_poly.pdbx_seq_one_letter_code
_entity_poly.pdbx_strand_id
1 'polypeptide(L)'
;MASSKLATLLAVGSVAALLGACAVETQDEEEMGETGSHLLAGTRLTPAQVAGALRSAGWPENMIGKMVCTAKYESSYYSRAINTKNKNGSVDRGLFQINSIHLNGGTKGCPKGAEALFDVDTNAKCALAIYKSQGIKAWYGYRSHKKECDATKAPGSAALPEETEEEETETETGDEETPEKKAPAPVVDPEEPDNGGGCWSESLQDMKDGLSCVQGKSNKVWFQCKDGKWYRGGDDVSGPYGDCNGSFPAK
;
A
#
# COMPACT_ATOMS: atom_id res chain seq x y z
N MET A 1 -51.19 71.86 27.16
CA MET A 1 -51.62 71.07 28.35
C MET A 1 -50.37 70.49 29.00
N ALA A 2 -50.30 70.58 30.34
CA ALA A 2 -49.35 70.04 31.33
C ALA A 2 -48.03 69.39 30.82
N SER A 3 -46.81 69.89 31.09
CA SER A 3 -46.11 70.27 32.33
C SER A 3 -45.31 69.13 32.98
N SER A 4 -44.00 69.39 33.18
CA SER A 4 -43.13 68.89 34.26
C SER A 4 -42.66 67.42 34.20
N LYS A 5 -41.44 67.02 34.60
CA LYS A 5 -40.29 67.66 35.26
C LYS A 5 -39.12 66.64 35.37
N LEU A 6 -37.89 67.16 35.39
CA LEU A 6 -36.75 66.87 36.28
C LEU A 6 -36.21 65.44 36.55
N ALA A 7 -34.87 65.39 36.41
CA ALA A 7 -33.86 65.06 37.44
C ALA A 7 -33.30 63.63 37.57
N THR A 8 -32.00 63.54 37.28
CA THR A 8 -30.89 63.23 38.23
C THR A 8 -31.05 62.02 39.15
N LEU A 9 -30.08 61.07 39.10
CA LEU A 9 -29.14 60.77 40.21
C LEU A 9 -28.24 59.54 39.95
N LEU A 10 -26.94 59.85 39.98
CA LEU A 10 -25.79 59.14 40.58
C LEU A 10 -25.90 57.69 41.09
N ALA A 11 -24.96 56.90 40.56
CA ALA A 11 -23.91 56.13 41.25
C ALA A 11 -24.27 55.06 42.30
N VAL A 12 -23.80 53.84 42.04
CA VAL A 12 -23.14 53.00 43.07
C VAL A 12 -22.07 52.14 42.38
N GLY A 13 -20.85 52.21 42.91
CA GLY A 13 -19.68 51.56 42.34
C GLY A 13 -19.44 50.13 42.82
N SER A 14 -18.32 49.57 42.35
CA SER A 14 -17.42 48.75 43.17
C SER A 14 -16.11 48.54 42.42
N VAL A 15 -15.01 48.92 43.07
CA VAL A 15 -13.66 48.50 42.71
C VAL A 15 -13.44 47.15 43.37
N ALA A 16 -13.10 46.14 42.57
CA ALA A 16 -12.43 44.94 43.03
C ALA A 16 -11.36 44.57 42.01
N ALA A 17 -10.12 44.98 42.30
CA ALA A 17 -8.95 44.39 41.70
C ALA A 17 -8.66 43.09 42.46
N LEU A 18 -8.54 41.96 41.76
CA LEU A 18 -7.73 40.81 42.19
C LEU A 18 -7.30 40.02 40.96
N LEU A 19 -6.00 39.71 40.97
CA LEU A 19 -5.20 39.06 39.95
C LEU A 19 -5.68 37.62 39.69
N GLY A 20 -5.71 37.24 38.42
CA GLY A 20 -6.01 35.88 37.97
C GLY A 20 -5.54 35.70 36.53
N ALA A 21 -4.24 35.45 36.37
CA ALA A 21 -3.64 35.07 35.11
C ALA A 21 -4.15 33.68 34.70
N CYS A 22 -4.92 33.64 33.61
CA CYS A 22 -4.99 32.56 32.62
C CYS A 22 -5.53 33.23 31.35
N ALA A 23 -4.69 34.04 30.69
CA ALA A 23 -4.95 34.44 29.33
C ALA A 23 -4.89 33.16 28.49
N VAL A 24 -6.05 32.68 28.04
CA VAL A 24 -6.08 31.72 26.93
C VAL A 24 -5.66 32.53 25.70
N GLU A 25 -4.36 32.53 25.44
CA GLU A 25 -3.84 32.95 24.15
C GLU A 25 -4.41 31.95 23.15
N THR A 26 -5.48 32.34 22.45
CA THR A 26 -5.81 31.76 21.15
C THR A 26 -4.65 32.15 20.24
N GLN A 27 -3.59 31.36 20.26
CA GLN A 27 -2.60 31.37 19.21
C GLN A 27 -3.34 30.95 17.95
N ASP A 28 -3.65 31.97 17.18
CA ASP A 28 -3.63 32.02 15.74
C ASP A 28 -3.41 30.65 15.12
N GLU A 29 -4.48 30.13 14.50
CA GLU A 29 -4.39 29.06 13.52
C GLU A 29 -3.37 29.52 12.47
N GLU A 30 -2.11 29.10 12.63
CA GLU A 30 -1.09 29.25 11.61
C GLU A 30 -1.56 28.44 10.41
N GLU A 31 -2.19 29.17 9.49
CA GLU A 31 -2.47 28.81 8.12
C GLU A 31 -1.15 28.33 7.49
N MET A 32 -0.89 27.03 7.59
CA MET A 32 0.17 26.37 6.84
C MET A 32 -0.15 26.52 5.35
N GLY A 33 0.37 27.58 4.76
CA GLY A 33 0.50 27.75 3.32
C GLY A 33 1.45 26.70 2.75
N GLU A 34 1.05 25.44 2.72
CA GLU A 34 1.60 24.47 1.79
C GLU A 34 1.21 24.95 0.40
N THR A 35 2.20 25.34 -0.41
CA THR A 35 1.97 25.63 -1.83
C THR A 35 1.38 24.38 -2.50
N GLY A 36 0.04 24.35 -2.64
CA GLY A 36 -0.84 23.17 -2.86
C GLY A 36 -0.68 22.47 -4.20
N SER A 37 0.54 22.05 -4.49
CA SER A 37 1.02 21.72 -5.82
C SER A 37 1.73 20.37 -5.87
N HIS A 38 2.32 19.97 -4.74
CA HIS A 38 2.80 18.61 -4.48
C HIS A 38 2.50 18.29 -3.01
N LEU A 39 1.38 17.60 -2.78
CA LEU A 39 0.88 17.29 -1.44
C LEU A 39 1.24 15.85 -1.11
N LEU A 40 2.02 15.65 -0.04
CA LEU A 40 2.31 14.33 0.52
C LEU A 40 1.28 14.01 1.60
N ALA A 41 0.27 13.20 1.26
CA ALA A 41 -0.86 12.93 2.16
C ALA A 41 -1.14 11.44 2.35
N GLY A 42 -1.95 11.14 3.36
CA GLY A 42 -2.36 9.78 3.71
C GLY A 42 -1.28 9.02 4.48
N THR A 43 -1.48 7.70 4.59
CA THR A 43 -0.52 6.83 5.26
C THR A 43 0.78 6.77 4.46
N ARG A 44 1.91 6.93 5.15
CA ARG A 44 3.25 6.66 4.62
C ARG A 44 3.56 5.17 4.81
N LEU A 45 3.68 4.44 3.71
CA LEU A 45 3.96 3.01 3.73
C LEU A 45 5.44 2.75 4.03
N THR A 46 5.70 1.62 4.68
CA THR A 46 7.04 1.03 4.74
C THR A 46 7.40 0.37 3.41
N PRO A 47 8.69 0.21 3.07
CA PRO A 47 9.11 -0.52 1.86
C PRO A 47 8.51 -1.92 1.74
N ALA A 48 8.34 -2.62 2.87
CA ALA A 48 7.73 -3.96 2.89
C ALA A 48 6.22 -3.92 2.57
N GLN A 49 5.49 -2.90 3.03
CA GLN A 49 4.07 -2.73 2.67
C GLN A 49 3.91 -2.42 1.17
N VAL A 50 4.81 -1.59 0.60
CA VAL A 50 4.83 -1.32 -0.85
C VAL A 50 5.12 -2.60 -1.63
N ALA A 51 6.10 -3.39 -1.20
CA ALA A 51 6.42 -4.68 -1.80
C ALA A 51 5.21 -5.64 -1.75
N GLY A 52 4.50 -5.71 -0.62
CA GLY A 52 3.29 -6.50 -0.47
C GLY A 52 2.19 -6.08 -1.45
N ALA A 53 1.94 -4.78 -1.62
CA ALA A 53 0.98 -4.27 -2.60
C ALA A 53 1.37 -4.62 -4.05
N LEU A 54 2.65 -4.51 -4.39
CA LEU A 54 3.18 -4.90 -5.70
C LEU A 54 2.98 -6.40 -5.98
N ARG A 55 3.27 -7.28 -5.01
CA ARG A 55 2.99 -8.72 -5.11
C ARG A 55 1.51 -8.99 -5.29
N SER A 56 0.66 -8.37 -4.47
CA SER A 56 -0.80 -8.50 -4.55
C SER A 56 -1.38 -8.05 -5.89
N ALA A 57 -0.74 -7.08 -6.55
CA ALA A 57 -1.09 -6.59 -7.88
C ALA A 57 -0.56 -7.48 -9.01
N GLY A 58 0.33 -8.45 -8.74
CA GLY A 58 0.89 -9.38 -9.72
C GLY A 58 2.14 -8.86 -10.44
N TRP A 59 2.93 -8.00 -9.79
CA TRP A 59 4.24 -7.61 -10.32
C TRP A 59 5.23 -8.78 -10.27
N PRO A 60 6.12 -8.92 -11.27
CA PRO A 60 7.17 -9.94 -11.23
C PRO A 60 8.18 -9.61 -10.12
N GLU A 61 8.61 -10.63 -9.37
CA GLU A 61 9.41 -10.46 -8.15
C GLU A 61 10.72 -9.69 -8.40
N ASN A 62 11.38 -9.94 -9.53
CA ASN A 62 12.61 -9.25 -9.94
C ASN A 62 12.44 -7.74 -10.19
N MET A 63 11.21 -7.24 -10.33
CA MET A 63 10.91 -5.82 -10.50
C MET A 63 10.49 -5.13 -9.21
N ILE A 64 10.18 -5.88 -8.15
CA ILE A 64 9.60 -5.32 -6.93
C ILE A 64 10.55 -4.36 -6.24
N GLY A 65 11.84 -4.71 -6.11
CA GLY A 65 12.83 -3.82 -5.53
C GLY A 65 12.92 -2.48 -6.28
N LYS A 66 12.92 -2.53 -7.62
CA LYS A 66 12.94 -1.34 -8.48
C LYS A 66 11.71 -0.47 -8.28
N MET A 67 10.53 -1.08 -8.19
CA MET A 67 9.28 -0.34 -8.01
C MET A 67 9.11 0.18 -6.58
N VAL A 68 9.61 -0.52 -5.56
CA VAL A 68 9.70 0.02 -4.20
C VAL A 68 10.56 1.28 -4.20
N CYS A 69 11.75 1.23 -4.81
CA CYS A 69 12.58 2.43 -4.98
C CYS A 69 11.86 3.52 -5.79
N THR A 70 11.12 3.15 -6.84
CA THR A 70 10.34 4.11 -7.63
C THR A 70 9.30 4.84 -6.77
N ALA A 71 8.53 4.13 -5.93
CA ALA A 71 7.56 4.73 -5.02
C ALA A 71 8.18 5.73 -4.03
N LYS A 72 9.43 5.50 -3.60
CA LYS A 72 10.19 6.45 -2.77
C LYS A 72 10.30 7.81 -3.47
N TYR A 73 10.65 7.80 -4.75
CA TYR A 73 10.93 9.01 -5.52
C TYR A 73 9.69 9.65 -6.13
N GLU A 74 8.64 8.85 -6.37
CA GLU A 74 7.36 9.37 -6.87
C GLU A 74 6.54 10.00 -5.74
N SER A 75 6.46 9.38 -4.57
CA SER A 75 5.50 9.81 -3.52
C SER A 75 6.07 9.85 -2.11
N SER A 76 7.37 9.61 -1.90
CA SER A 76 7.93 9.40 -0.55
C SER A 76 7.19 8.32 0.26
N TYR A 77 6.57 7.36 -0.45
CA TYR A 77 5.70 6.30 0.06
C TYR A 77 4.33 6.72 0.59
N TYR A 78 3.90 7.96 0.32
CA TYR A 78 2.57 8.43 0.73
C TYR A 78 1.48 7.91 -0.20
N SER A 79 0.53 7.15 0.36
CA SER A 79 -0.59 6.54 -0.37
C SER A 79 -1.52 7.54 -1.07
N ARG A 80 -1.60 8.78 -0.58
CA ARG A 80 -2.47 9.83 -1.10
C ARG A 80 -1.69 11.03 -1.64
N ALA A 81 -0.46 10.82 -2.10
CA ALA A 81 0.33 11.88 -2.72
C ALA A 81 -0.37 12.44 -3.98
N ILE A 82 -0.31 13.75 -4.19
CA ILE A 82 -0.91 14.43 -5.35
C ILE A 82 0.11 15.42 -5.93
N ASN A 83 0.29 15.40 -7.24
CA ASN A 83 1.04 16.42 -7.98
C ASN A 83 0.15 17.07 -9.06
N THR A 84 -0.01 18.40 -8.99
CA THR A 84 -0.82 19.18 -9.95
C THR A 84 0.03 20.03 -10.90
N LYS A 85 1.36 19.92 -10.85
CA LYS A 85 2.30 20.80 -11.57
C LYS A 85 2.60 20.38 -13.01
N ASN A 86 1.91 19.40 -13.59
CA ASN A 86 2.18 18.99 -14.96
C ASN A 86 1.78 20.08 -15.96
N LYS A 87 2.65 20.35 -16.94
CA LYS A 87 2.47 21.44 -17.93
C LYS A 87 1.16 21.36 -18.72
N ASN A 88 0.63 20.16 -18.94
CA ASN A 88 -0.61 19.91 -19.67
C ASN A 88 -1.86 19.91 -18.76
N GLY A 89 -1.73 20.27 -17.48
CA GLY A 89 -2.82 20.27 -16.51
C GLY A 89 -3.24 18.89 -15.99
N SER A 90 -2.54 17.82 -16.40
CA SER A 90 -2.78 16.49 -15.83
C SER A 90 -2.34 16.41 -14.37
N VAL A 91 -2.92 15.47 -13.62
CA VAL A 91 -2.65 15.34 -12.18
C VAL A 91 -2.19 13.93 -11.88
N ASP A 92 -1.07 13.81 -11.17
CA ASP A 92 -0.54 12.53 -10.71
C ASP A 92 -1.06 12.21 -9.31
N ARG A 93 -1.42 10.95 -9.06
CA ARG A 93 -2.03 10.52 -7.80
C ARG A 93 -1.47 9.22 -7.25
N GLY A 94 -1.42 9.20 -5.93
CA GLY A 94 -1.15 8.03 -5.10
C GLY A 94 0.31 7.57 -5.14
N LEU A 95 0.50 6.34 -4.68
CA LEU A 95 1.81 5.77 -4.36
C LEU A 95 2.82 5.79 -5.52
N PHE A 96 2.37 5.51 -6.74
CA PHE A 96 3.18 5.50 -7.96
C PHE A 96 2.95 6.71 -8.86
N GLN A 97 2.35 7.79 -8.33
CA GLN A 97 2.06 9.03 -9.07
C GLN A 97 1.46 8.76 -10.45
N ILE A 98 0.34 8.04 -10.47
CA ILE A 98 -0.33 7.67 -11.71
C ILE A 98 -0.99 8.92 -12.31
N ASN A 99 -0.58 9.26 -13.53
CA ASN A 99 -1.09 10.41 -14.24
C ASN A 99 -2.55 10.20 -14.68
N SER A 100 -3.36 11.26 -14.58
CA SER A 100 -4.78 11.24 -14.95
C SER A 100 -5.06 10.83 -16.40
N ILE A 101 -4.09 10.91 -17.32
CA ILE A 101 -4.26 10.45 -18.71
C ILE A 101 -4.55 8.95 -18.81
N HIS A 102 -4.19 8.15 -17.81
CA HIS A 102 -4.42 6.70 -17.80
C HIS A 102 -5.84 6.32 -17.37
N LEU A 103 -6.58 7.27 -16.80
CA LEU A 103 -7.94 7.06 -16.33
C LEU A 103 -8.93 7.04 -17.51
N ASN A 104 -10.18 6.66 -17.23
CA ASN A 104 -11.29 6.73 -18.20
C ASN A 104 -11.01 6.02 -19.53
N GLY A 105 -10.30 4.89 -19.49
CA GLY A 105 -9.98 4.10 -20.67
C GLY A 105 -8.65 4.46 -21.35
N GLY A 106 -7.88 5.42 -20.82
CA GLY A 106 -6.55 5.74 -21.32
C GLY A 106 -5.56 4.58 -21.19
N THR A 107 -5.69 3.73 -20.17
CA THR A 107 -4.92 2.47 -20.06
C THR A 107 -5.80 1.34 -19.54
N LYS A 108 -5.83 0.22 -20.26
CA LYS A 108 -6.61 -0.97 -19.86
C LYS A 108 -6.05 -1.52 -18.53
N GLY A 109 -6.91 -1.59 -17.52
CA GLY A 109 -6.53 -2.03 -16.17
C GLY A 109 -6.39 -0.89 -15.16
N CYS A 110 -6.49 0.36 -15.58
CA CYS A 110 -6.59 1.52 -14.70
C CYS A 110 -8.05 1.89 -14.40
N PRO A 111 -8.34 2.50 -13.24
CA PRO A 111 -9.69 2.88 -12.86
C PRO A 111 -10.25 4.02 -13.73
N LYS A 112 -11.57 4.21 -13.66
CA LYS A 112 -12.23 5.39 -14.27
C LYS A 112 -12.13 6.62 -13.36
N GLY A 113 -12.42 6.45 -12.07
CA GLY A 113 -12.38 7.52 -11.07
C GLY A 113 -10.97 7.78 -10.54
N ALA A 114 -10.67 9.05 -10.26
CA ALA A 114 -9.36 9.47 -9.78
C ALA A 114 -9.12 9.10 -8.31
N GLU A 115 -10.17 9.06 -7.51
CA GLU A 115 -10.16 8.75 -6.08
C GLU A 115 -9.69 7.31 -5.83
N ALA A 116 -9.98 6.41 -6.75
CA ALA A 116 -9.54 5.02 -6.69
C ALA A 116 -8.01 4.89 -6.73
N LEU A 117 -7.28 5.88 -7.26
CA LEU A 117 -5.82 5.87 -7.24
C LEU A 117 -5.22 6.12 -5.85
N PHE A 118 -6.02 6.49 -4.85
CA PHE A 118 -5.58 6.62 -3.46
C PHE A 118 -5.66 5.31 -2.68
N ASP A 119 -6.33 4.30 -3.24
CA ASP A 119 -6.20 2.92 -2.78
C ASP A 119 -4.90 2.32 -3.30
N VAL A 120 -4.10 1.75 -2.39
CA VAL A 120 -2.74 1.30 -2.69
C VAL A 120 -2.74 0.14 -3.69
N ASP A 121 -3.66 -0.82 -3.53
CA ASP A 121 -3.74 -1.99 -4.40
C ASP A 121 -4.20 -1.60 -5.81
N THR A 122 -5.18 -0.71 -5.91
CA THR A 122 -5.65 -0.16 -7.19
C THR A 122 -4.54 0.64 -7.88
N ASN A 123 -3.80 1.47 -7.14
CA ASN A 123 -2.67 2.23 -7.67
C ASN A 123 -1.58 1.29 -8.21
N ALA A 124 -1.21 0.24 -7.45
CA ALA A 124 -0.23 -0.76 -7.85
C ALA A 124 -0.65 -1.59 -9.07
N LYS A 125 -1.95 -1.93 -9.19
CA LYS A 125 -2.51 -2.62 -10.36
C LYS A 125 -2.48 -1.75 -11.62
N CYS A 126 -2.86 -0.48 -11.50
CA CYS A 126 -2.76 0.46 -12.62
C CYS A 126 -1.29 0.70 -13.01
N ALA A 127 -0.37 0.81 -12.04
CA ALA A 127 1.06 0.87 -12.31
C ALA A 127 1.54 -0.35 -13.11
N LEU A 128 1.10 -1.57 -12.76
CA LEU A 128 1.43 -2.77 -13.53
C LEU A 128 0.94 -2.69 -14.98
N ALA A 129 -0.28 -2.18 -15.20
CA ALA A 129 -0.84 -2.01 -16.52
C ALA A 129 -0.02 -1.01 -17.38
N ILE A 130 0.38 0.11 -16.79
CA ILE A 130 1.26 1.08 -17.45
C ILE A 130 2.61 0.44 -17.77
N TYR A 131 3.23 -0.25 -16.81
CA TYR A 131 4.50 -0.94 -17.01
C TYR A 131 4.45 -1.96 -18.15
N LYS A 132 3.38 -2.74 -18.25
CA LYS A 132 3.19 -3.71 -19.35
C LYS A 132 3.13 -3.05 -20.73
N SER A 133 2.73 -1.78 -20.81
CA SER A 133 2.59 -1.05 -22.09
C SER A 133 3.75 -0.10 -22.41
N GLN A 134 4.37 0.50 -21.40
CA GLN A 134 5.38 1.56 -21.55
C GLN A 134 6.74 1.20 -20.94
N GLY A 135 6.81 0.12 -20.16
CA GLY A 135 7.98 -0.26 -19.37
C GLY A 135 8.24 0.68 -18.20
N ILE A 136 9.28 0.38 -17.42
CA ILE A 136 9.63 1.13 -16.20
C ILE A 136 10.08 2.58 -16.47
N LYS A 137 10.44 2.92 -17.72
CA LYS A 137 10.83 4.28 -18.10
C LYS A 137 9.66 5.28 -18.11
N ALA A 138 8.42 4.83 -17.89
CA ALA A 138 7.27 5.71 -17.70
C ALA A 138 7.40 6.61 -16.44
N TRP A 139 8.16 6.16 -15.43
CA TRP A 139 8.34 6.87 -14.17
C TRP A 139 9.59 7.77 -14.17
N TYR A 140 9.40 9.06 -13.89
CA TYR A 140 10.52 10.00 -13.78
C TYR A 140 11.38 9.72 -12.55
N GLY A 141 10.76 9.33 -11.43
CA GLY A 141 11.46 8.95 -10.19
C GLY A 141 12.44 7.80 -10.43
N TYR A 142 12.02 6.78 -11.17
CA TYR A 142 12.92 5.70 -11.61
C TYR A 142 14.04 6.22 -12.52
N ARG A 143 13.71 6.99 -13.56
CA ARG A 143 14.71 7.46 -14.53
C ARG A 143 15.82 8.29 -13.90
N SER A 144 15.46 9.17 -12.96
CA SER A 144 16.39 10.03 -12.23
C SER A 144 17.23 9.29 -11.20
N HIS A 145 16.75 8.14 -10.70
CA HIS A 145 17.42 7.33 -9.67
C HIS A 145 17.71 5.90 -10.11
N LYS A 146 17.89 5.69 -11.42
CA LYS A 146 17.99 4.35 -12.03
C LYS A 146 19.02 3.46 -11.34
N LYS A 147 20.22 3.99 -11.07
CA LYS A 147 21.31 3.23 -10.45
C LYS A 147 20.92 2.70 -9.06
N GLU A 148 20.26 3.54 -8.25
CA GLU A 148 19.78 3.13 -6.93
C GLU A 148 18.63 2.13 -7.05
N CYS A 149 17.67 2.39 -7.94
CA CYS A 149 16.51 1.52 -8.09
C CYS A 149 16.87 0.16 -8.68
N ASP A 150 17.80 0.08 -9.63
CA ASP A 150 18.28 -1.20 -10.16
C ASP A 150 19.03 -2.04 -9.11
N ALA A 151 19.71 -1.39 -8.15
CA ALA A 151 20.41 -2.07 -7.06
C ALA A 151 19.50 -2.43 -5.87
N THR A 152 18.26 -1.91 -5.85
CA THR A 152 17.34 -2.13 -4.73
C THR A 152 16.79 -3.55 -4.77
N LYS A 153 17.00 -4.30 -3.68
CA LYS A 153 16.43 -5.65 -3.50
C LYS A 153 14.99 -5.56 -2.99
N ALA A 154 14.14 -6.51 -3.40
CA ALA A 154 12.76 -6.58 -2.94
C ALA A 154 12.69 -6.87 -1.42
N PRO A 155 12.09 -5.98 -0.60
CA PRO A 155 11.91 -6.25 0.83
C PRO A 155 11.04 -7.49 1.06
N GLY A 156 11.45 -8.34 2.00
CA GLY A 156 10.71 -9.56 2.34
C GLY A 156 10.70 -10.62 1.24
N SER A 157 11.57 -10.51 0.23
CA SER A 157 11.89 -11.60 -0.68
C SER A 157 12.94 -12.46 0.00
N ALA A 158 12.65 -13.74 0.26
CA ALA A 158 13.73 -14.70 0.48
C ALA A 158 14.65 -14.60 -0.74
N ALA A 159 15.96 -14.45 -0.50
CA ALA A 159 16.92 -14.25 -1.57
C ALA A 159 16.78 -15.37 -2.61
N LEU A 160 16.35 -15.02 -3.83
CA LEU A 160 16.56 -15.87 -4.99
C LEU A 160 18.08 -16.06 -5.12
N PRO A 161 18.57 -17.31 -5.25
CA PRO A 161 19.98 -17.54 -5.49
C PRO A 161 20.37 -16.84 -6.80
N GLU A 162 21.49 -16.13 -6.73
CA GLU A 162 22.14 -15.49 -7.86
C GLU A 162 22.58 -16.61 -8.81
N GLU A 163 21.87 -16.78 -9.93
CA GLU A 163 22.27 -17.70 -10.99
C GLU A 163 23.55 -17.15 -11.61
N THR A 164 24.67 -17.78 -11.26
CA THR A 164 25.96 -17.57 -11.89
C THR A 164 25.86 -18.08 -13.33
N GLU A 165 25.94 -17.16 -14.28
CA GLU A 165 26.20 -17.45 -15.68
C GLU A 165 27.57 -18.16 -15.76
N GLU A 166 27.56 -19.46 -16.07
CA GLU A 166 28.73 -20.16 -16.58
C GLU A 166 28.46 -20.68 -17.98
N GLU A 167 29.51 -20.54 -18.77
CA GLU A 167 29.64 -20.56 -20.21
C GLU A 167 29.51 -21.97 -20.81
N GLU A 168 29.06 -21.99 -22.06
CA GLU A 168 28.73 -23.13 -22.90
C GLU A 168 29.87 -24.15 -23.05
N THR A 169 29.54 -25.44 -23.08
CA THR A 169 30.23 -26.40 -23.96
C THR A 169 29.26 -27.47 -24.43
N GLU A 170 29.04 -27.50 -25.74
CA GLU A 170 28.28 -28.50 -26.48
C GLU A 170 28.88 -29.90 -26.31
N THR A 171 28.03 -30.93 -26.24
CA THR A 171 28.27 -32.20 -26.93
C THR A 171 26.93 -32.93 -27.09
N GLU A 172 26.54 -33.15 -28.35
CA GLU A 172 25.44 -34.03 -28.74
C GLU A 172 25.74 -35.49 -28.39
N THR A 173 24.72 -36.27 -28.04
CA THR A 173 24.33 -37.52 -28.75
C THR A 173 23.19 -38.25 -28.03
N GLY A 174 22.16 -38.64 -28.80
CA GLY A 174 21.56 -39.98 -28.72
C GLY A 174 20.33 -40.19 -27.83
N ASP A 175 19.18 -40.21 -28.50
CA ASP A 175 17.89 -40.88 -28.23
C ASP A 175 17.77 -41.90 -27.08
N GLU A 176 16.68 -41.83 -26.30
CA GLU A 176 15.68 -42.92 -26.26
C GLU A 176 14.34 -42.47 -25.62
N GLU A 177 13.27 -43.05 -26.12
CA GLU A 177 11.85 -42.69 -26.00
C GLU A 177 11.15 -43.28 -24.76
N THR A 178 9.98 -42.71 -24.45
CA THR A 178 8.76 -43.32 -23.81
C THR A 178 8.64 -43.30 -22.26
N PRO A 179 7.42 -43.35 -21.66
CA PRO A 179 6.30 -42.39 -21.72
C PRO A 179 5.85 -41.82 -20.35
N GLU A 180 5.10 -40.72 -20.49
CA GLU A 180 4.16 -40.06 -19.56
C GLU A 180 3.38 -40.99 -18.61
N LYS A 181 3.45 -40.73 -17.30
CA LYS A 181 2.44 -41.13 -16.32
C LYS A 181 1.74 -39.90 -15.74
N LYS A 182 0.59 -39.61 -16.33
CA LYS A 182 -0.42 -38.68 -15.83
C LYS A 182 -0.97 -39.18 -14.49
N ALA A 183 -0.68 -38.44 -13.41
CA ALA A 183 -1.36 -38.64 -12.14
C ALA A 183 -2.84 -38.21 -12.26
N PRO A 184 -3.79 -38.97 -11.69
CA PRO A 184 -5.20 -38.61 -11.74
C PRO A 184 -5.48 -37.39 -10.85
N ALA A 185 -6.35 -36.51 -11.34
CA ALA A 185 -6.87 -35.38 -10.58
C ALA A 185 -7.61 -35.86 -9.31
N PRO A 186 -7.49 -35.17 -8.16
CA PRO A 186 -8.24 -35.52 -6.98
C PRO A 186 -9.73 -35.21 -7.19
N VAL A 187 -10.56 -36.18 -6.84
CA VAL A 187 -12.01 -36.10 -6.80
C VAL A 187 -12.41 -35.09 -5.73
N VAL A 188 -13.16 -34.05 -6.11
CA VAL A 188 -13.65 -33.03 -5.19
C VAL A 188 -14.98 -33.49 -4.60
N ASP A 189 -15.01 -33.73 -3.28
CA ASP A 189 -16.24 -33.93 -2.52
C ASP A 189 -17.04 -32.62 -2.47
N PRO A 190 -18.37 -32.63 -2.66
CA PRO A 190 -19.18 -31.41 -2.67
C PRO A 190 -19.82 -31.22 -1.30
N GLU A 191 -19.16 -30.51 -0.37
CA GLU A 191 -19.83 -29.75 0.73
C GLU A 191 -18.89 -29.01 1.72
N GLU A 192 -17.61 -28.77 1.39
CA GLU A 192 -16.78 -27.85 2.20
C GLU A 192 -17.03 -26.40 1.75
N PRO A 193 -17.28 -25.44 2.67
CA PRO A 193 -17.37 -24.03 2.29
C PRO A 193 -16.03 -23.62 1.68
N ASP A 194 -16.08 -23.12 0.44
CA ASP A 194 -14.91 -22.60 -0.27
C ASP A 194 -14.34 -21.41 0.50
N ASN A 195 -13.43 -21.69 1.44
CA ASN A 195 -12.76 -20.72 2.27
C ASN A 195 -11.70 -19.91 1.49
N GLY A 196 -11.77 -19.88 0.16
CA GLY A 196 -10.93 -19.04 -0.69
C GLY A 196 -9.52 -19.60 -0.91
N GLY A 197 -9.32 -20.92 -0.86
CA GLY A 197 -8.01 -21.54 -1.10
C GLY A 197 -6.97 -21.31 0.00
N GLY A 198 -6.12 -22.31 0.22
CA GLY A 198 -5.11 -22.29 1.27
C GLY A 198 -3.94 -21.32 1.01
N CYS A 199 -3.23 -20.93 2.07
CA CYS A 199 -2.07 -20.05 2.02
C CYS A 199 -0.81 -20.77 2.46
N TRP A 200 0.26 -20.66 1.68
CA TRP A 200 1.58 -21.19 2.05
C TRP A 200 2.20 -20.38 3.18
N SER A 201 2.57 -21.02 4.28
CA SER A 201 3.30 -20.39 5.38
C SER A 201 4.76 -20.85 5.41
N GLU A 202 5.70 -19.95 5.07
CA GLU A 202 7.14 -20.25 5.15
C GLU A 202 7.59 -20.52 6.60
N SER A 203 6.95 -19.88 7.58
CA SER A 203 7.30 -20.08 9.00
C SER A 203 6.95 -21.48 9.49
N LEU A 204 5.94 -22.10 8.90
CA LEU A 204 5.46 -23.44 9.23
C LEU A 204 5.90 -24.49 8.20
N GLN A 205 6.43 -24.06 7.05
CA GLN A 205 6.75 -24.91 5.90
C GLN A 205 5.56 -25.78 5.48
N ASP A 206 4.36 -25.17 5.49
CA ASP A 206 3.11 -25.90 5.29
C ASP A 206 2.01 -25.01 4.68
N MET A 207 1.09 -25.62 3.92
CA MET A 207 -0.12 -24.98 3.43
C MET A 207 -1.16 -24.94 4.55
N LYS A 208 -1.75 -23.77 4.80
CA LYS A 208 -2.82 -23.59 5.77
C LYS A 208 -4.14 -23.30 5.08
N ASP A 209 -5.22 -23.83 5.62
CA ASP A 209 -6.55 -23.65 5.05
C ASP A 209 -6.96 -22.18 5.05
N GLY A 210 -7.91 -21.85 4.17
CA GLY A 210 -8.53 -20.54 4.16
C GLY A 210 -9.03 -20.14 5.56
N LEU A 211 -8.90 -18.86 5.87
CA LEU A 211 -9.19 -18.25 7.18
C LEU A 211 -8.29 -18.70 8.35
N SER A 212 -7.25 -19.50 8.13
CA SER A 212 -6.26 -19.82 9.18
C SER A 212 -5.51 -18.58 9.66
N CYS A 213 -5.16 -18.51 10.95
CA CYS A 213 -4.38 -17.44 11.55
C CYS A 213 -2.98 -17.91 11.98
N VAL A 214 -1.95 -17.21 11.53
CA VAL A 214 -0.55 -17.54 11.82
C VAL A 214 0.16 -16.34 12.43
N GLN A 215 0.94 -16.58 13.47
CA GLN A 215 1.79 -15.55 14.07
C GLN A 215 3.21 -15.61 13.48
N GLY A 216 3.74 -14.46 13.07
CA GLY A 216 5.10 -14.33 12.57
C GLY A 216 6.13 -14.57 13.68
N LYS A 217 7.15 -15.40 13.40
CA LYS A 217 8.19 -15.76 14.40
C LYS A 217 9.02 -14.56 14.87
N SER A 218 9.39 -13.67 13.95
CA SER A 218 10.32 -12.57 14.20
C SER A 218 9.69 -11.35 14.86
N ASN A 219 8.41 -11.10 14.60
CA ASN A 219 7.72 -9.87 15.00
C ASN A 219 6.46 -10.12 15.85
N LYS A 220 6.09 -11.39 16.07
CA LYS A 220 4.92 -11.83 16.84
C LYS A 220 3.59 -11.25 16.34
N VAL A 221 3.54 -10.86 15.06
CA VAL A 221 2.37 -10.29 14.39
C VAL A 221 1.48 -11.40 13.84
N TRP A 222 0.17 -11.28 14.01
CA TRP A 222 -0.81 -12.20 13.45
C TRP A 222 -1.21 -11.87 12.00
N PHE A 223 -1.50 -12.91 11.24
CA PHE A 223 -1.96 -12.84 9.85
C PHE A 223 -3.06 -13.87 9.63
N GLN A 224 -4.11 -13.51 8.89
CA GLN A 224 -5.17 -14.43 8.47
C GLN A 224 -5.05 -14.77 6.99
N CYS A 225 -5.17 -16.06 6.66
CA CYS A 225 -5.21 -16.57 5.30
C CYS A 225 -6.56 -16.27 4.66
N LYS A 226 -6.58 -15.76 3.43
CA LYS A 226 -7.79 -15.65 2.62
C LYS A 226 -7.40 -15.53 1.15
N ASP A 227 -8.15 -16.14 0.24
CA ASP A 227 -7.93 -16.01 -1.21
C ASP A 227 -6.48 -16.34 -1.61
N GLY A 228 -5.86 -17.32 -0.94
CA GLY A 228 -4.46 -17.73 -1.11
C GLY A 228 -3.41 -16.71 -0.62
N LYS A 229 -3.79 -15.70 0.17
CA LYS A 229 -2.92 -14.61 0.65
C LYS A 229 -3.00 -14.42 2.16
N TRP A 230 -1.89 -13.97 2.75
CA TRP A 230 -1.82 -13.61 4.17
C TRP A 230 -2.14 -12.12 4.39
N TYR A 231 -3.08 -11.85 5.29
CA TYR A 231 -3.51 -10.51 5.65
C TYR A 231 -3.19 -10.22 7.11
N ARG A 232 -2.42 -9.15 7.34
CA ARG A 232 -1.94 -8.78 8.67
C ARG A 232 -3.07 -8.29 9.58
N GLY A 233 -3.02 -8.66 10.85
CA GLY A 233 -3.94 -8.22 11.90
C GLY A 233 -4.63 -9.40 12.58
N GLY A 234 -5.25 -9.11 13.73
CA GLY A 234 -5.94 -10.12 14.53
C GLY A 234 -5.09 -10.72 15.63
N ASP A 235 -5.52 -11.89 16.08
CA ASP A 235 -4.95 -12.70 17.14
C ASP A 235 -5.10 -14.21 16.83
N ASP A 236 -5.03 -15.05 17.86
CA ASP A 236 -5.24 -16.49 17.76
C ASP A 236 -6.71 -16.90 17.69
N VAL A 237 -7.65 -15.96 17.70
CA VAL A 237 -9.09 -16.22 17.65
C VAL A 237 -9.72 -15.67 16.36
N SER A 238 -9.33 -14.46 15.96
CA SER A 238 -9.94 -13.79 14.81
C SER A 238 -8.94 -12.93 14.03
N GLY A 239 -9.22 -12.76 12.74
CA GLY A 239 -8.48 -11.88 11.85
C GLY A 239 -9.38 -10.86 11.13
N PRO A 240 -8.82 -10.11 10.17
CA PRO A 240 -9.54 -9.08 9.42
C PRO A 240 -10.76 -9.58 8.62
N TYR A 241 -10.91 -10.88 8.44
CA TYR A 241 -11.98 -11.51 7.66
C TYR A 241 -12.82 -12.49 8.48
N GLY A 242 -12.81 -12.38 9.80
CA GLY A 242 -13.63 -13.18 10.70
C GLY A 242 -12.82 -14.18 11.52
N ASP A 243 -13.49 -15.21 12.02
CA ASP A 243 -12.90 -16.19 12.92
C ASP A 243 -11.82 -17.02 12.23
N CYS A 244 -10.80 -17.39 13.00
CA CYS A 244 -9.71 -18.22 12.51
C CYS A 244 -10.18 -19.67 12.38
N ASN A 245 -10.03 -20.27 11.20
CA ASN A 245 -10.34 -21.69 10.99
C ASN A 245 -9.29 -22.63 11.64
N GLY A 246 -8.13 -22.07 12.00
CA GLY A 246 -7.07 -22.71 12.77
C GLY A 246 -5.99 -21.70 13.14
N SER A 247 -5.36 -21.85 14.31
CA SER A 247 -4.45 -20.84 14.86
C SER A 247 -3.06 -21.40 15.18
N PHE A 248 -2.03 -20.71 14.71
CA PHE A 248 -0.64 -21.17 14.76
C PHE A 248 0.27 -20.09 15.37
N PRO A 249 0.37 -20.02 16.70
CA PRO A 249 1.26 -19.08 17.37
C PRO A 249 2.73 -19.41 17.11
N ALA A 250 3.56 -18.38 17.10
CA ALA A 250 4.99 -18.53 16.89
C ALA A 250 5.65 -19.04 18.16
N LYS A 251 6.26 -20.23 18.08
CA LYS A 251 7.17 -20.75 19.11
C LYS A 251 8.35 -19.80 19.36
#